data_AF-A0A7W6GNH4-F1
#
_entry.id   AF-A0A7W6GNH4-F1
#
_cell.length_a   1.000
_cell.length_b   1.000
_cell.length_c   1.000
_cell.angle_alpha   90.00
_cell.angle_beta   90.00
_cell.angle_gamma   90.00
#
_symmetry.space_group_name_H-M   'P 1'
#
loop_
_entity.id
_entity.type
_entity.pdbx_description
1 polymer ?
#
loop_
_entity_poly.entity_id
_entity_poly.type
_entity_poly.pdbx_seq_one_letter_code
_entity_poly.pdbx_strand_id
1 'polypeptide(L)'
;MQRTMSGERAAFNHYLRTGRRVAPVAIEVKFNPWHDEENGRFTFAGQGRYFPAGGEGKTGSAGMARPSRAATVPGGSGRNRNSADHPENHSLHVVQPGDSLSRIAARRKGLTARDLAWLNGQSVDQPLAVGQRIKLPHQAYLDAGRAARNRFLALAHYMDTHGGKFPPNVAHPPSLGSQILDSNWKRKVKNGYAFDIDVIARNRRTFGHLSLAVSPSRSRRNQAQAGKPDRLGDDDGGHFIAARFNGPRDSFNHFAQNANFNRGSYRTMEDSWAAELRAGHNVFVDIKPLYHGASKRPYHLTVTWYVDGRRSIKEFPNEAKGAKNGKR
;
A
#
# COMPACT_ATOMS: atom_id res chain seq x y z
N MET A 1 -1.44 -12.50 30.39
CA MET A 1 -0.40 -11.45 30.21
C MET A 1 -0.72 -10.62 28.97
N GLN A 2 -1.34 -9.45 29.15
CA GLN A 2 -1.58 -8.50 28.07
C GLN A 2 -0.26 -7.79 27.75
N ARG A 3 0.30 -8.01 26.55
CA ARG A 3 1.42 -7.20 26.06
C ARG A 3 0.88 -5.84 25.66
N THR A 4 1.14 -4.82 26.48
CA THR A 4 0.98 -3.42 26.13
C THR A 4 1.81 -3.12 24.87
N MET A 5 1.14 -2.81 23.77
CA MET A 5 1.78 -2.37 22.53
C MET A 5 2.23 -0.92 22.71
N SER A 6 3.53 -0.65 22.60
CA SER A 6 4.05 0.72 22.62
C SER A 6 3.46 1.56 21.48
N GLY A 7 3.25 2.86 21.71
CA GLY A 7 2.63 3.78 20.74
C GLY A 7 3.32 3.83 19.37
N GLU A 8 4.62 3.53 19.32
CA GLU A 8 5.42 3.47 18.09
C GLU A 8 5.05 2.27 17.20
N ARG A 9 4.74 1.11 17.80
CA ARG A 9 4.23 -0.06 17.06
C ARG A 9 2.86 0.21 16.44
N ALA A 10 2.04 1.07 17.06
CA ALA A 10 0.71 1.40 16.55
C ALA A 10 0.78 2.32 15.32
N ALA A 11 1.59 3.38 15.36
CA ALA A 11 1.77 4.30 14.23
C ALA A 11 2.41 3.59 13.02
N PHE A 12 3.36 2.69 13.27
CA PHE A 12 4.04 1.91 12.25
C PHE A 12 3.10 0.95 11.51
N ASN A 13 2.34 0.14 12.27
CA ASN A 13 1.31 -0.75 11.69
C ASN A 13 0.23 0.03 10.93
N HIS A 14 -0.09 1.24 11.39
CA HIS A 14 -1.06 2.09 10.72
C HIS A 14 -0.52 2.60 9.38
N TYR A 15 0.75 2.99 9.28
CA TYR A 15 1.41 3.34 8.02
C TYR A 15 1.44 2.15 7.04
N LEU A 16 1.82 0.95 7.51
CA LEU A 16 1.82 -0.27 6.69
C LEU A 16 0.43 -0.60 6.11
N ARG A 17 -0.63 -0.26 6.85
CA ARG A 17 -2.02 -0.50 6.44
C ARG A 17 -2.57 0.56 5.49
N THR A 18 -2.23 1.84 5.67
CA THR A 18 -2.92 2.96 4.99
C THR A 18 -2.05 3.77 4.04
N GLY A 19 -0.72 3.57 4.03
CA GLY A 19 0.22 4.40 3.27
C GLY A 19 0.30 5.85 3.73
N ARG A 20 -0.36 6.20 4.85
CA ARG A 20 -0.31 7.52 5.47
C ARG A 20 0.50 7.42 6.75
N ARG A 21 1.52 8.26 6.88
CA ARG A 21 2.13 8.49 8.20
C ARG A 21 1.02 9.04 9.09
N VAL A 22 0.75 8.36 10.21
CA VAL A 22 -0.08 8.96 11.26
C VAL A 22 0.72 10.14 11.77
N ALA A 23 0.17 11.36 11.65
CA ALA A 23 0.75 12.51 12.32
C ALA A 23 0.86 12.12 13.80
N PRO A 24 2.06 12.21 14.42
CA PRO A 24 2.21 11.78 15.80
C PRO A 24 1.17 12.51 16.66
N VAL A 25 0.57 11.80 17.62
CA VAL A 25 -0.08 12.44 18.77
C VAL A 25 0.93 13.46 19.26
N ALA A 26 0.53 14.72 19.40
CA ALA A 26 1.43 15.85 19.67
C ALA A 26 2.54 15.40 20.63
N ILE A 27 3.72 15.14 20.07
CA ILE A 27 4.89 14.91 20.89
C ILE A 27 5.07 16.25 21.57
N GLU A 28 4.96 16.28 22.89
CA GLU A 28 5.42 17.43 23.65
C GLU A 28 6.90 17.60 23.29
N VAL A 29 7.18 18.55 22.40
CA VAL A 29 8.54 18.89 22.02
C VAL A 29 9.08 19.66 23.20
N LYS A 30 9.54 18.95 24.23
CA LYS A 30 10.22 19.55 25.37
C LYS A 30 11.55 20.06 24.84
N PHE A 31 11.57 21.34 24.48
CA PHE A 31 12.77 22.04 24.07
C PHE A 31 13.82 21.90 25.18
N ASN A 32 14.90 21.18 24.90
CA ASN A 32 16.05 21.11 25.80
C ASN A 32 17.10 22.12 25.32
N PRO A 33 17.36 23.19 26.08
CA PRO A 33 18.30 24.24 25.69
C PRO A 33 19.75 23.78 25.52
N TRP A 34 20.09 22.57 25.98
CA TRP A 34 21.46 22.05 26.01
C TRP A 34 21.69 21.00 24.92
N HIS A 35 22.48 21.34 23.89
CA HIS A 35 22.86 20.43 22.80
C HIS A 35 24.22 20.78 22.17
N ASP A 36 24.79 19.79 21.47
CA ASP A 36 26.02 19.89 20.68
C ASP A 36 25.72 20.33 19.24
N GLU A 37 26.41 21.37 18.74
CA GLU A 37 26.19 21.97 17.42
C GLU A 37 26.70 21.10 16.25
N GLU A 38 27.71 20.25 16.46
CA GLU A 38 28.33 19.46 15.39
C GLU A 38 27.56 18.18 15.09
N ASN A 39 26.96 17.58 16.12
CA ASN A 39 26.30 16.27 15.99
C ASN A 39 24.83 16.26 16.44
N GLY A 40 24.31 17.35 17.01
CA GLY A 40 22.90 17.51 17.38
C GLY A 40 22.44 16.63 18.55
N ARG A 41 23.36 16.07 19.35
CA ARG A 41 23.01 15.28 20.55
C ARG A 41 22.70 16.20 21.74
N PHE A 42 21.74 15.79 22.57
CA PHE A 42 21.38 16.49 23.81
C PHE A 42 22.45 16.32 24.88
N THR A 43 22.65 17.36 25.69
CA THR A 43 23.57 17.33 26.84
C THR A 43 22.87 17.71 28.16
N PHE A 44 23.56 17.51 29.30
CA PHE A 44 23.04 17.84 30.63
C PHE A 44 23.24 19.33 30.96
N ALA A 45 22.42 19.87 31.86
CA ALA A 45 22.52 21.27 32.29
C ALA A 45 23.92 21.58 32.87
N GLY A 46 24.59 22.61 32.34
CA GLY A 46 25.95 22.99 32.73
C GLY A 46 27.07 22.22 32.00
N GLN A 47 26.73 21.30 31.10
CA GLN A 47 27.67 20.53 30.30
C GLN A 47 27.29 20.69 28.81
N GLY A 48 27.66 21.81 28.19
CA GLY A 48 27.33 22.14 26.79
C GLY A 48 27.06 23.63 26.55
N ARG A 49 26.59 24.01 25.35
CA ARG A 49 26.10 25.38 25.06
C ARG A 49 24.58 25.46 25.29
N TYR A 50 24.13 26.59 25.83
CA TYR A 50 22.73 26.86 26.18
C TYR A 50 22.06 27.75 25.12
N PHE A 51 20.89 27.35 24.64
CA PHE A 51 20.09 28.09 23.66
C PHE A 51 18.64 28.24 24.12
N PRO A 52 18.14 29.44 24.42
CA PRO A 52 16.74 29.67 24.79
C PRO A 52 15.81 29.74 23.58
N ALA A 53 14.52 29.45 23.79
CA ALA A 53 13.51 29.46 22.73
C ALA A 53 13.01 30.89 22.45
N GLY A 54 13.40 31.45 21.30
CA GLY A 54 12.82 32.67 20.72
C GLY A 54 13.72 33.91 20.77
N GLY A 55 14.38 34.20 19.63
CA GLY A 55 14.79 35.55 19.21
C GLY A 55 16.00 36.19 19.89
N GLU A 56 17.00 36.53 19.07
CA GLU A 56 18.06 37.53 19.30
C GLU A 56 18.87 37.44 20.60
N GLY A 57 20.07 36.85 20.51
CA GLY A 57 21.08 37.04 21.53
C GLY A 57 21.50 38.51 21.65
N LYS A 58 21.41 39.07 22.86
CA LYS A 58 22.22 40.23 23.28
C LYS A 58 23.28 39.81 24.31
N THR A 59 24.43 39.46 23.74
CA THR A 59 25.81 39.81 24.11
C THR A 59 26.14 40.22 25.55
N GLY A 60 27.14 39.52 26.12
CA GLY A 60 28.23 40.14 26.87
C GLY A 60 29.53 40.03 26.06
N SER A 61 30.02 41.17 25.56
CA SER A 61 31.39 41.57 25.16
C SER A 61 32.45 40.46 24.98
N ALA A 62 33.17 40.34 23.85
CA ALA A 62 34.09 41.37 23.38
C ALA A 62 34.55 41.16 21.93
N GLY A 63 34.81 42.26 21.24
CA GLY A 63 35.94 42.33 20.32
C GLY A 63 35.64 42.34 18.82
N MET A 64 35.86 43.52 18.24
CA MET A 64 36.32 43.77 16.86
C MET A 64 35.32 43.72 15.71
N ALA A 65 35.62 44.60 14.76
CA ALA A 65 34.71 45.28 13.87
C ALA A 65 34.96 44.98 12.38
N ARG A 66 33.91 45.20 11.57
CA ARG A 66 33.83 45.44 10.10
C ARG A 66 34.03 44.25 9.13
N PRO A 67 33.55 44.33 7.86
CA PRO A 67 32.53 45.24 7.28
C PRO A 67 31.36 44.50 6.61
N SER A 68 30.29 45.27 6.39
CA SER A 68 29.16 44.96 5.52
C SER A 68 29.60 44.68 4.08
N ARG A 69 29.20 43.50 3.56
CA ARG A 69 29.05 43.27 2.12
C ARG A 69 27.75 42.51 1.90
N ALA A 70 26.86 43.15 1.16
CA ALA A 70 25.55 42.64 0.79
C ALA A 70 25.68 41.22 0.20
N ALA A 71 25.06 40.23 0.86
CA ALA A 71 24.89 38.90 0.30
C ALA A 71 23.56 38.87 -0.45
N THR A 72 23.65 39.09 -1.75
CA THR A 72 22.75 38.59 -2.78
C THR A 72 22.16 37.24 -2.35
N VAL A 73 20.84 37.14 -2.28
CA VAL A 73 20.12 35.87 -2.06
C VAL A 73 20.32 35.00 -3.30
N PRO A 74 21.00 33.84 -3.23
CA PRO A 74 20.95 32.86 -4.29
C PRO A 74 19.92 31.80 -3.90
N GLY A 75 18.79 31.80 -4.61
CA GLY A 75 17.82 30.71 -4.55
C GLY A 75 18.44 29.40 -5.01
N GLY A 76 18.19 28.32 -4.24
CA GLY A 76 18.61 26.98 -4.60
C GLY A 76 18.56 26.01 -3.42
N SER A 77 17.37 25.63 -2.95
CA SER A 77 17.25 24.42 -2.14
C SER A 77 17.50 23.23 -3.05
N GLY A 78 18.63 22.54 -2.84
CA GLY A 78 18.92 21.28 -3.51
C GLY A 78 17.79 20.29 -3.21
N ARG A 79 16.89 20.07 -4.17
CA ARG A 79 15.81 19.08 -4.03
C ARG A 79 16.48 17.74 -3.77
N ASN A 80 16.03 17.01 -2.74
CA ASN A 80 16.50 15.66 -2.46
C ASN A 80 16.37 14.82 -3.75
N ARG A 81 17.46 14.20 -4.22
CA ARG A 81 17.46 13.37 -5.44
C ARG A 81 16.45 12.24 -5.42
N ASN A 82 16.01 11.81 -4.24
CA ASN A 82 14.99 10.77 -4.08
C ASN A 82 13.55 11.31 -4.10
N SER A 83 13.36 12.62 -4.22
CA SER A 83 12.03 13.24 -4.22
C SER A 83 11.35 13.16 -5.58
N ALA A 84 10.04 12.95 -5.60
CA ALA A 84 9.27 12.84 -6.84
C ALA A 84 9.25 14.16 -7.64
N ASP A 85 9.50 15.29 -6.98
CA ASP A 85 9.59 16.63 -7.59
C ASP A 85 11.01 16.99 -8.08
N HIS A 86 11.98 16.09 -7.90
CA HIS A 86 13.31 16.24 -8.45
C HIS A 86 13.23 16.16 -9.99
N PRO A 87 13.88 17.07 -10.74
CA PRO A 87 13.77 17.11 -12.21
C PRO A 87 14.14 15.79 -12.91
N GLU A 88 15.09 15.03 -12.35
CA GLU A 88 15.50 13.73 -12.91
C GLU A 88 14.46 12.61 -12.70
N ASN A 89 13.47 12.81 -11.83
CA ASN A 89 12.50 11.78 -11.47
C ASN A 89 11.16 11.93 -12.20
N HIS A 90 10.97 13.00 -12.99
CA HIS A 90 9.74 13.22 -13.75
C HIS A 90 9.99 13.92 -15.09
N SER A 91 9.13 13.59 -16.04
CA SER A 91 8.95 14.36 -17.28
C SER A 91 7.82 15.38 -17.14
N LEU A 92 7.80 16.41 -17.99
CA LEU A 92 6.65 17.30 -18.13
C LEU A 92 5.76 16.82 -19.27
N HIS A 93 4.51 16.48 -18.96
CA HIS A 93 3.46 16.15 -19.93
C HIS A 93 2.61 17.40 -20.21
N VAL A 94 2.36 17.70 -21.47
CA VAL A 94 1.45 18.78 -21.87
C VAL A 94 0.06 18.18 -22.11
N VAL A 95 -0.92 18.62 -21.32
CA VAL A 95 -2.31 18.15 -21.38
C VAL A 95 -2.89 18.37 -22.78
N GLN A 96 -3.44 17.30 -23.35
CA GLN A 96 -4.08 17.32 -24.66
C GLN A 96 -5.61 17.30 -24.53
N PRO A 97 -6.37 17.68 -25.58
CA PRO A 97 -7.82 17.48 -25.60
C PRO A 97 -8.20 16.03 -25.26
N GLY A 98 -9.13 15.87 -24.31
CA GLY A 98 -9.56 14.55 -23.85
C GLY A 98 -8.65 13.89 -22.81
N ASP A 99 -7.57 14.53 -22.35
CA ASP A 99 -6.81 14.01 -21.20
C ASP A 99 -7.62 14.12 -19.89
N SER A 100 -7.34 13.20 -18.97
CA SER A 100 -7.75 13.28 -17.58
C SER A 100 -6.62 12.81 -16.69
N LEU A 101 -6.61 13.18 -15.41
CA LEU A 101 -5.57 12.72 -14.48
C LEU A 101 -5.46 11.19 -14.43
N SER A 102 -6.59 10.49 -14.45
CA SER A 102 -6.63 9.04 -14.49
C SER A 102 -6.00 8.49 -15.78
N ARG A 103 -6.29 9.10 -16.94
CA ARG A 103 -5.76 8.66 -18.24
C ARG A 103 -4.26 8.94 -18.36
N ILE A 104 -3.78 10.07 -17.85
CA ILE A 104 -2.34 10.40 -17.81
C ILE A 104 -1.62 9.47 -16.82
N ALA A 105 -2.17 9.27 -15.63
CA ALA A 105 -1.57 8.39 -14.61
C ALA A 105 -1.46 6.94 -15.09
N ALA A 106 -2.46 6.45 -15.84
CA ALA A 106 -2.46 5.10 -16.41
C ALA A 106 -1.29 4.81 -17.36
N ARG A 107 -0.57 5.84 -17.83
CA ARG A 107 0.68 5.69 -18.61
C ARG A 107 1.87 5.21 -17.77
N ARG A 108 1.70 5.08 -16.45
CA ARG A 108 2.70 4.61 -15.50
C ARG A 108 2.11 3.51 -14.63
N LYS A 109 2.82 2.39 -14.53
CA LYS A 109 2.38 1.22 -13.77
C LYS A 109 2.34 1.56 -12.29
N GLY A 110 1.14 1.49 -11.71
CA GLY A 110 0.88 1.72 -10.30
C GLY A 110 0.93 3.18 -9.86
N LEU A 111 0.82 4.14 -10.79
CA LEU A 111 0.58 5.54 -10.48
C LEU A 111 -0.93 5.82 -10.49
N THR A 112 -1.48 6.43 -9.45
CA THR A 112 -2.90 6.79 -9.41
C THR A 112 -3.13 8.26 -9.77
N ALA A 113 -4.36 8.59 -10.17
CA ALA A 113 -4.77 9.98 -10.42
C ALA A 113 -4.53 10.88 -9.19
N ARG A 114 -4.72 10.35 -7.97
CA ARG A 114 -4.47 11.09 -6.73
C ARG A 114 -2.99 11.34 -6.51
N ASP A 115 -2.12 10.38 -6.81
CA ASP A 115 -0.67 10.56 -6.68
C ASP A 115 -0.17 11.62 -7.67
N LEU A 116 -0.69 11.56 -8.91
CA LEU A 116 -0.39 12.54 -9.94
C LEU A 116 -0.91 13.93 -9.57
N ALA A 117 -2.13 14.03 -9.01
CA ALA A 117 -2.70 15.29 -8.52
C ALA A 117 -1.83 15.88 -7.38
N TRP A 118 -1.46 15.05 -6.40
CA TRP A 118 -0.61 15.44 -5.27
C TRP A 118 0.75 15.99 -5.72
N LEU A 119 1.44 15.31 -6.65
CA LEU A 119 2.72 15.76 -7.17
C LEU A 119 2.64 17.13 -7.86
N ASN A 120 1.48 17.42 -8.45
CA ASN A 120 1.21 18.65 -9.18
C ASN A 120 0.50 19.71 -8.32
N GLY A 121 0.35 19.48 -7.01
CA GLY A 121 -0.26 20.43 -6.09
C GLY A 121 -1.71 20.78 -6.46
N GLN A 122 -2.43 19.87 -7.13
CA GLN A 122 -3.80 20.11 -7.60
C GLN A 122 -4.79 19.12 -7.00
N SER A 123 -6.08 19.50 -6.98
CA SER A 123 -7.14 18.58 -6.56
C SER A 123 -7.34 17.48 -7.60
N VAL A 124 -7.72 16.27 -7.15
CA VAL A 124 -8.03 15.16 -8.06
C VAL A 124 -9.28 15.44 -8.92
N ASP A 125 -10.17 16.29 -8.42
CA ASP A 125 -11.43 16.67 -9.07
C ASP A 125 -11.29 17.93 -9.92
N GLN A 126 -10.11 18.57 -9.90
CA GLN A 126 -9.85 19.77 -10.70
C GLN A 126 -9.78 19.41 -12.19
N PRO A 127 -10.58 20.05 -13.06
CA PRO A 127 -10.48 19.86 -14.51
C PRO A 127 -9.09 20.25 -15.03
N LEU A 128 -8.59 19.50 -16.00
CA LEU A 128 -7.32 19.80 -16.66
C LEU A 128 -7.54 20.77 -17.82
N ALA A 129 -6.73 21.82 -17.89
CA ALA A 129 -6.75 22.74 -19.02
C ALA A 129 -5.85 22.21 -20.15
N VAL A 130 -6.32 22.26 -21.40
CA VAL A 130 -5.49 21.93 -22.57
C VAL A 130 -4.27 22.87 -22.60
N GLY A 131 -3.08 22.32 -22.80
CA GLY A 131 -1.81 23.05 -22.72
C GLY A 131 -1.19 23.12 -21.32
N GLN A 132 -1.92 22.74 -20.27
CA GLN A 132 -1.37 22.66 -18.90
C GLN A 132 -0.19 21.68 -18.85
N ARG A 133 0.90 22.08 -18.17
CA ARG A 133 2.07 21.22 -17.97
C ARG A 133 1.94 20.48 -16.65
N ILE A 134 1.96 19.15 -16.70
CA ILE A 134 1.83 18.25 -15.55
C ILE A 134 3.12 17.45 -15.40
N LYS A 135 3.71 17.46 -14.21
CA LYS A 135 4.80 16.56 -13.81
C LYS A 135 4.29 15.12 -13.83
N LEU A 136 4.93 14.27 -14.61
CA LEU A 136 4.63 12.84 -14.74
C LEU A 136 5.90 12.04 -14.37
N PRO A 137 5.91 11.33 -13.22
CA PRO A 137 7.06 10.56 -12.77
C PRO A 137 7.55 9.54 -13.81
N HIS A 138 8.86 9.28 -13.84
CA HIS A 138 9.41 8.19 -14.63
C HIS A 138 9.05 6.84 -14.03
N GLN A 139 8.90 5.82 -14.88
CA GLN A 139 8.59 4.46 -14.42
C GLN A 139 9.69 3.92 -13.50
N ALA A 140 10.96 4.16 -13.84
CA ALA A 140 12.11 3.74 -13.03
C ALA A 140 12.06 4.29 -11.60
N TYR A 141 11.64 5.55 -11.41
CA TYR A 141 11.47 6.15 -10.09
C TYR A 141 10.39 5.44 -9.26
N LEU A 142 9.24 5.16 -9.88
CA LEU A 142 8.14 4.43 -9.23
C LEU A 142 8.55 3.00 -8.85
N ASP A 143 9.30 2.33 -9.72
CA ASP A 143 9.79 0.97 -9.49
C ASP A 143 10.84 0.93 -8.38
N ALA A 144 11.76 1.89 -8.36
CA ALA A 144 12.75 2.05 -7.28
C ALA A 144 12.06 2.29 -5.93
N GLY A 145 11.03 3.15 -5.89
CA GLY A 145 10.22 3.39 -4.69
C GLY A 145 9.50 2.12 -4.22
N ARG A 146 8.94 1.33 -5.14
CA ARG A 146 8.29 0.04 -4.82
C ARG A 146 9.30 -0.99 -4.30
N ALA A 147 10.48 -1.07 -4.92
CA ALA A 147 11.56 -1.95 -4.47
C ALA A 147 12.06 -1.57 -3.08
N ALA A 148 12.24 -0.28 -2.80
CA ALA A 148 12.59 0.23 -1.47
C ALA A 148 11.53 -0.14 -0.43
N ARG A 149 10.24 0.07 -0.74
CA ARG A 149 9.13 -0.37 0.12
C ARG A 149 9.16 -1.88 0.37
N ASN A 150 9.40 -2.69 -0.65
CA ASN A 150 9.44 -4.15 -0.51
C ASN A 150 10.61 -4.61 0.35
N ARG A 151 11.80 -4.03 0.18
CA ARG A 151 12.96 -4.28 1.04
C ARG A 151 12.67 -3.91 2.49
N PHE A 152 12.04 -2.75 2.70
CA PHE A 152 11.65 -2.30 4.03
C PHE A 152 10.65 -3.25 4.70
N LEU A 153 9.61 -3.69 3.97
CA LEU A 153 8.65 -4.68 4.46
C LEU A 153 9.32 -6.02 4.80
N ALA A 154 10.24 -6.47 3.93
CA ALA A 154 11.01 -7.69 4.16
C ALA A 154 11.89 -7.58 5.41
N LEU A 155 12.50 -6.41 5.64
CA LEU A 155 13.30 -6.15 6.84
C LEU A 155 12.44 -6.15 8.11
N ALA A 156 11.31 -5.43 8.08
CA ALA A 156 10.38 -5.37 9.20
C ALA A 156 9.85 -6.76 9.59
N HIS A 157 9.44 -7.55 8.59
CA HIS A 157 8.99 -8.92 8.81
C HIS A 157 10.11 -9.83 9.35
N TYR A 158 11.35 -9.68 8.84
CA TYR A 158 12.50 -10.39 9.38
C TYR A 158 12.68 -10.09 10.87
N MET A 159 12.71 -8.80 11.25
CA MET A 159 12.85 -8.38 12.64
C MET A 159 11.73 -8.94 13.53
N ASP A 160 10.48 -8.88 13.07
CA ASP A 160 9.34 -9.39 13.84
C ASP A 160 9.44 -10.90 14.10
N THR A 161 10.01 -11.66 13.16
CA THR A 161 10.17 -13.12 13.26
C THR A 161 11.48 -13.56 13.93
N HIS A 162 12.48 -12.68 14.02
CA HIS A 162 13.82 -13.00 14.56
C HIS A 162 14.13 -12.21 15.84
N GLY A 163 13.09 -11.90 16.64
CA GLY A 163 13.23 -11.28 17.96
C GLY A 163 13.84 -9.87 17.91
N GLY A 164 13.58 -9.12 16.84
CA GLY A 164 14.10 -7.77 16.62
C GLY A 164 15.47 -7.71 15.94
N LYS A 165 16.09 -8.85 15.61
CA LYS A 165 17.39 -8.88 14.94
C LYS A 165 17.28 -8.56 13.45
N PHE A 166 18.31 -7.92 12.91
CA PHE A 166 18.44 -7.69 11.47
C PHE A 166 18.96 -8.94 10.74
N PRO A 167 18.68 -9.07 9.43
CA PRO A 167 19.31 -10.08 8.60
C PRO A 167 20.80 -9.78 8.41
N PRO A 168 21.64 -10.78 8.04
CA PRO A 168 23.08 -10.60 7.84
C PRO A 168 23.44 -9.49 6.85
N ASN A 169 22.61 -9.27 5.81
CA ASN A 169 22.75 -8.16 4.88
C ASN A 169 21.48 -7.29 4.88
N VAL A 170 21.55 -6.13 5.54
CA VAL A 170 20.43 -5.19 5.66
C VAL A 170 20.08 -4.52 4.33
N ALA A 171 21.07 -4.32 3.45
CA ALA A 171 20.85 -3.71 2.13
C ALA A 171 20.13 -4.67 1.17
N HIS A 172 20.30 -5.97 1.38
CA HIS A 172 19.72 -7.06 0.57
C HIS A 172 19.09 -8.10 1.51
N PRO A 173 17.99 -7.74 2.20
CA PRO A 173 17.30 -8.70 3.06
C PRO A 173 16.73 -9.83 2.19
N PRO A 174 16.52 -11.03 2.77
CA PRO A 174 15.76 -12.07 2.08
C PRO A 174 14.45 -11.49 1.53
N SER A 175 14.01 -11.89 0.35
CA SER A 175 12.80 -11.29 -0.23
C SER A 175 11.58 -11.53 0.67
N LEU A 176 10.59 -10.62 0.66
CA LEU A 176 9.36 -10.87 1.40
C LEU A 176 8.69 -12.19 0.96
N GLY A 177 8.77 -12.54 -0.33
CA GLY A 177 8.26 -13.81 -0.84
C GLY A 177 8.94 -15.04 -0.23
N SER A 178 10.26 -15.01 -0.04
CA SER A 178 11.00 -16.11 0.60
C SER A 178 10.82 -16.15 2.13
N GLN A 179 10.51 -15.01 2.75
CA GLN A 179 10.30 -14.93 4.20
C GLN A 179 8.84 -15.17 4.64
N ILE A 180 7.87 -14.93 3.76
CA ILE A 180 6.49 -15.38 3.94
C ILE A 180 6.51 -16.89 3.66
N LEU A 181 6.99 -17.64 4.65
CA LEU A 181 6.85 -19.08 4.67
C LEU A 181 5.36 -19.41 4.77
N ASP A 182 4.95 -20.51 4.12
CA ASP A 182 3.58 -21.00 4.12
C ASP A 182 3.01 -21.29 5.51
N SER A 183 3.83 -21.21 6.56
CA SER A 183 3.52 -21.44 7.97
C SER A 183 3.19 -20.17 8.78
N ASN A 184 3.56 -18.96 8.33
CA ASN A 184 3.37 -17.71 9.09
C ASN A 184 2.12 -16.94 8.62
N TRP A 185 0.95 -17.52 8.88
CA TRP A 185 -0.35 -16.91 8.58
C TRP A 185 -1.30 -17.08 9.76
N LYS A 186 -2.35 -16.27 9.78
CA LYS A 186 -3.43 -16.38 10.76
C LYS A 186 -4.73 -16.79 10.10
N ARG A 187 -5.46 -17.69 10.73
CA ARG A 187 -6.84 -17.99 10.35
C ARG A 187 -7.79 -16.96 10.94
N LYS A 188 -8.74 -16.50 10.12
CA LYS A 188 -9.95 -15.81 10.59
C LYS A 188 -11.17 -16.58 10.11
N VAL A 189 -12.10 -16.86 11.01
CA VAL A 189 -13.38 -17.47 10.65
C VAL A 189 -14.47 -16.39 10.74
N LYS A 190 -15.25 -16.22 9.67
CA LYS A 190 -16.35 -15.26 9.62
C LYS A 190 -17.43 -15.74 8.66
N ASN A 191 -18.69 -15.66 9.09
CA ASN A 191 -19.86 -16.08 8.32
C ASN A 191 -19.77 -17.53 7.80
N GLY A 192 -19.13 -18.43 8.56
CA GLY A 192 -18.93 -19.84 8.18
C GLY A 192 -17.72 -20.10 7.28
N TYR A 193 -17.00 -19.07 6.84
CA TYR A 193 -15.81 -19.19 5.99
C TYR A 193 -14.53 -18.98 6.77
N ALA A 194 -13.52 -19.78 6.46
CA ALA A 194 -12.16 -19.61 6.94
C ALA A 194 -11.33 -18.81 5.92
N PHE A 195 -10.58 -17.84 6.43
CA PHE A 195 -9.68 -16.97 5.67
C PHE A 195 -8.28 -17.07 6.28
N ASP A 196 -7.35 -17.62 5.51
CA ASP A 196 -5.94 -17.68 5.89
C ASP A 196 -5.28 -16.39 5.38
N ILE A 197 -4.72 -15.62 6.30
CA ILE A 197 -4.23 -14.25 6.05
C ILE A 197 -2.75 -14.19 6.39
N ASP A 198 -1.93 -13.76 5.44
CA ASP A 198 -0.49 -13.61 5.65
C ASP A 198 -0.14 -12.38 6.53
N VAL A 199 1.13 -12.28 6.88
CA VAL A 199 1.70 -11.21 7.72
C VAL A 199 1.52 -9.80 7.15
N ILE A 200 1.40 -9.64 5.83
CA ILE A 200 1.13 -8.34 5.18
C ILE A 200 -0.36 -8.11 4.86
N ALA A 201 -1.22 -8.90 5.51
CA ALA A 201 -2.68 -8.83 5.45
C ALA A 201 -3.27 -9.12 4.05
N ARG A 202 -2.64 -10.02 3.29
CA ARG A 202 -3.21 -10.59 2.07
C ARG A 202 -3.89 -11.91 2.40
N ASN A 203 -4.96 -12.21 1.66
CA ASN A 203 -5.61 -13.50 1.70
C ASN A 203 -4.74 -14.53 0.98
N ARG A 204 -4.52 -15.71 1.57
CA ARG A 204 -3.80 -16.85 0.98
C ARG A 204 -4.71 -17.99 0.59
N ARG A 205 -5.79 -18.19 1.35
CA ARG A 205 -6.78 -19.23 1.13
C ARG A 205 -8.10 -18.82 1.75
N THR A 206 -9.18 -19.00 1.02
CA THR A 206 -10.54 -18.83 1.54
C THR A 206 -11.33 -20.08 1.26
N PHE A 207 -11.94 -20.68 2.27
CA PHE A 207 -12.71 -21.90 2.07
C PHE A 207 -13.89 -22.02 3.05
N GLY A 208 -14.89 -22.79 2.64
CA GLY A 208 -16.09 -23.07 3.42
C GLY A 208 -17.29 -23.47 2.56
N HIS A 209 -18.38 -23.89 3.21
CA HIS A 209 -19.64 -24.17 2.55
C HIS A 209 -20.37 -22.86 2.23
N LEU A 210 -20.78 -22.72 0.96
CA LEU A 210 -21.57 -21.58 0.53
C LEU A 210 -22.98 -21.65 1.12
N SER A 211 -23.51 -20.47 1.47
CA SER A 211 -24.90 -20.31 1.88
C SER A 211 -25.48 -19.06 1.24
N LEU A 212 -26.72 -19.13 0.72
CA LEU A 212 -27.37 -17.94 0.16
C LEU A 212 -27.67 -16.94 1.28
N ALA A 213 -27.30 -15.68 1.07
CA ALA A 213 -27.61 -14.62 2.02
C ALA A 213 -29.09 -14.26 1.95
N VAL A 214 -29.74 -14.16 3.12
CA VAL A 214 -31.08 -13.57 3.26
C VAL A 214 -31.07 -12.10 2.83
N SER A 215 -30.07 -11.35 3.29
CA SER A 215 -29.89 -9.93 2.98
C SER A 215 -28.43 -9.63 2.59
N PRO A 216 -28.08 -9.69 1.29
CA PRO A 216 -26.72 -9.43 0.82
C PRO A 216 -26.27 -8.01 1.14
N SER A 217 -25.15 -7.85 1.85
CA SER A 217 -24.60 -6.54 2.20
C SER A 217 -23.17 -6.36 1.69
N ARG A 218 -22.85 -5.18 1.16
CA ARG A 218 -21.56 -4.86 0.54
C ARG A 218 -20.86 -3.70 1.25
N SER A 219 -19.53 -3.69 1.25
CA SER A 219 -18.73 -2.55 1.76
C SER A 219 -18.15 -1.75 0.60
N ARG A 220 -18.76 -0.60 0.24
CA ARG A 220 -18.21 0.29 -0.81
C ARG A 220 -16.79 0.76 -0.48
N ARG A 221 -16.52 1.02 0.81
CA ARG A 221 -15.20 1.42 1.29
C ARG A 221 -14.15 0.33 1.05
N ASN A 222 -14.42 -0.91 1.43
CA ASN A 222 -13.43 -1.99 1.28
C ASN A 222 -13.24 -2.38 -0.19
N GLN A 223 -14.32 -2.37 -0.98
CA GLN A 223 -14.21 -2.50 -2.44
C GLN A 223 -13.29 -1.42 -3.02
N ALA A 224 -13.40 -0.16 -2.60
CA ALA A 224 -12.54 0.93 -3.11
C ALA A 224 -11.08 0.89 -2.59
N GLN A 225 -10.80 0.16 -1.51
CA GLN A 225 -9.45 0.03 -0.93
C GLN A 225 -8.74 -1.28 -1.31
N ALA A 226 -9.47 -2.24 -1.88
CA ALA A 226 -8.96 -3.56 -2.22
C ALA A 226 -7.69 -3.47 -3.10
N GLY A 227 -6.65 -4.21 -2.71
CA GLY A 227 -5.38 -4.31 -3.44
C GLY A 227 -4.51 -3.05 -3.54
N LYS A 228 -4.90 -1.92 -2.93
CA LYS A 228 -4.04 -0.72 -2.92
C LYS A 228 -2.74 -0.97 -2.13
N PRO A 229 -1.60 -0.39 -2.56
CA PRO A 229 -1.43 0.52 -3.69
C PRO A 229 -1.25 -0.18 -5.04
N ASP A 230 -1.23 -1.51 -5.10
CA ASP A 230 -0.90 -2.29 -6.30
C ASP A 230 -2.10 -2.55 -7.23
N ARG A 231 -3.29 -2.06 -6.85
CA ARG A 231 -4.51 -2.09 -7.68
C ARG A 231 -4.30 -1.31 -8.98
N LEU A 232 -4.73 -1.89 -10.09
CA LEU A 232 -4.73 -1.27 -11.41
C LEU A 232 -6.00 -0.44 -11.65
N GLY A 233 -5.93 0.50 -12.61
CA GLY A 233 -7.04 1.40 -12.92
C GLY A 233 -8.28 0.70 -13.47
N ASP A 234 -8.12 -0.49 -14.05
CA ASP A 234 -9.15 -1.34 -14.61
C ASP A 234 -9.61 -2.47 -13.66
N ASP A 235 -9.19 -2.42 -12.39
CA ASP A 235 -9.66 -3.36 -11.37
C ASP A 235 -10.92 -2.85 -10.66
N ASP A 236 -11.83 -3.77 -10.37
CA ASP A 236 -12.87 -3.69 -9.35
C ASP A 236 -12.33 -4.12 -7.97
N GLY A 237 -13.12 -3.82 -6.92
CA GLY A 237 -12.93 -4.41 -5.60
C GLY A 237 -13.70 -5.72 -5.49
N GLY A 238 -13.12 -6.79 -6.01
CA GLY A 238 -13.70 -8.13 -5.98
C GLY A 238 -13.89 -8.68 -4.58
N HIS A 239 -14.72 -9.72 -4.46
CA HIS A 239 -14.88 -10.48 -3.21
C HIS A 239 -14.33 -11.91 -3.41
N PHE A 240 -13.67 -12.47 -2.38
CA PHE A 240 -13.37 -13.91 -2.40
C PHE A 240 -14.67 -14.71 -2.26
N ILE A 241 -15.49 -14.37 -1.27
CA ILE A 241 -16.87 -14.85 -1.15
C ILE A 241 -17.81 -13.69 -1.42
N ALA A 242 -18.61 -13.77 -2.49
CA ALA A 242 -19.58 -12.74 -2.83
C ALA A 242 -20.63 -12.53 -1.73
N ALA A 243 -21.16 -11.29 -1.66
CA ALA A 243 -22.20 -10.92 -0.72
C ALA A 243 -23.47 -11.79 -0.83
N ARG A 244 -23.77 -12.33 -2.03
CA ARG A 244 -24.89 -13.25 -2.26
C ARG A 244 -24.72 -14.58 -1.52
N PHE A 245 -23.49 -14.94 -1.19
CA PHE A 245 -23.14 -16.14 -0.43
C PHE A 245 -22.85 -15.83 1.03
N ASN A 246 -23.48 -14.80 1.59
CA ASN A 246 -23.21 -14.34 2.96
C ASN A 246 -21.73 -13.97 3.20
N GLY A 247 -21.02 -13.53 2.16
CA GLY A 247 -19.62 -13.13 2.26
C GLY A 247 -19.43 -11.94 3.21
N PRO A 248 -18.41 -11.97 4.09
CA PRO A 248 -18.21 -10.90 5.07
C PRO A 248 -17.75 -9.59 4.41
N ARG A 249 -18.09 -8.47 5.05
CA ARG A 249 -17.76 -7.13 4.55
C ARG A 249 -16.32 -6.71 4.84
N ASP A 250 -15.58 -7.49 5.60
CA ASP A 250 -14.21 -7.21 6.03
C ASP A 250 -13.22 -7.10 4.87
N SER A 251 -12.16 -6.31 5.05
CA SER A 251 -11.16 -6.05 4.01
C SER A 251 -10.43 -7.31 3.53
N PHE A 252 -10.29 -8.34 4.37
CA PHE A 252 -9.63 -9.60 4.00
C PHE A 252 -10.46 -10.44 3.00
N ASN A 253 -11.76 -10.17 2.87
CA ASN A 253 -12.62 -10.77 1.86
C ASN A 253 -12.60 -9.99 0.53
N HIS A 254 -11.79 -8.94 0.40
CA HIS A 254 -11.73 -8.11 -0.80
C HIS A 254 -10.34 -8.14 -1.43
N PHE A 255 -10.29 -8.16 -2.77
CA PHE A 255 -9.04 -8.08 -3.52
C PHE A 255 -9.20 -7.22 -4.78
N ALA A 256 -8.09 -6.72 -5.31
CA ALA A 256 -8.11 -6.02 -6.60
C ALA A 256 -8.31 -7.06 -7.71
N GLN A 257 -9.45 -6.97 -8.39
CA GLN A 257 -9.89 -7.95 -9.37
C GLN A 257 -10.14 -7.24 -10.69
N ASN A 258 -9.54 -7.68 -11.79
CA ASN A 258 -9.77 -7.07 -13.08
C ASN A 258 -11.27 -7.03 -13.41
N ALA A 259 -11.78 -5.89 -13.88
CA ALA A 259 -13.21 -5.68 -14.06
C ALA A 259 -13.85 -6.61 -15.10
N ASN A 260 -13.14 -6.98 -16.18
CA ASN A 260 -13.65 -7.90 -17.18
C ASN A 260 -13.78 -9.32 -16.61
N PHE A 261 -12.71 -9.80 -15.94
CA PHE A 261 -12.71 -11.07 -15.22
C PHE A 261 -13.81 -11.13 -14.14
N ASN A 262 -13.91 -10.10 -13.29
CA ASN A 262 -14.89 -10.00 -12.22
C ASN A 262 -16.33 -10.11 -12.74
N ARG A 263 -16.66 -9.34 -13.78
CA ARG A 263 -18.03 -9.22 -14.30
C ARG A 263 -18.38 -10.31 -15.30
N GLY A 264 -17.39 -11.02 -15.84
CA GLY A 264 -17.55 -12.10 -16.81
C GLY A 264 -17.40 -13.48 -16.20
N SER A 265 -16.22 -14.09 -16.36
CA SER A 265 -16.00 -15.51 -16.09
C SER A 265 -16.07 -15.87 -14.60
N TYR A 266 -15.68 -14.97 -13.70
CA TYR A 266 -15.83 -15.18 -12.26
C TYR A 266 -17.30 -15.15 -11.85
N ARG A 267 -18.03 -14.12 -12.29
CA ARG A 267 -19.48 -14.01 -12.07
C ARG A 267 -20.24 -15.23 -12.58
N THR A 268 -19.91 -15.73 -13.77
CA THR A 268 -20.58 -16.91 -14.35
C THR A 268 -20.44 -18.14 -13.46
N MET A 269 -19.25 -18.35 -12.87
CA MET A 269 -19.01 -19.44 -11.91
C MET A 269 -19.80 -19.23 -10.61
N GLU A 270 -19.87 -18.00 -10.11
CA GLU A 270 -20.73 -17.70 -8.95
C GLU A 270 -22.22 -17.91 -9.28
N ASP A 271 -22.67 -17.58 -10.49
CA ASP A 271 -24.04 -17.83 -10.91
C ASP A 271 -24.36 -19.33 -10.93
N SER A 272 -23.43 -20.19 -11.38
CA SER A 272 -23.63 -21.64 -11.32
C SER A 272 -23.71 -22.15 -9.87
N TRP A 273 -22.84 -21.71 -8.97
CA TRP A 273 -22.91 -22.11 -7.56
C TRP A 273 -24.24 -21.70 -6.91
N ALA A 274 -24.75 -20.51 -7.26
CA ALA A 274 -26.04 -20.07 -6.76
C ALA A 274 -27.21 -20.88 -7.32
N ALA A 275 -27.10 -21.45 -8.53
CA ALA A 275 -28.10 -22.37 -9.06
C ALA A 275 -28.10 -23.69 -8.29
N GLU A 276 -26.92 -24.28 -8.06
CA GLU A 276 -26.74 -25.51 -7.27
C GLU A 276 -27.33 -25.38 -5.86
N LEU A 277 -27.02 -24.29 -5.15
CA LEU A 277 -27.58 -24.03 -3.82
C LEU A 277 -29.10 -23.92 -3.82
N ARG A 278 -29.70 -23.35 -4.88
CA ARG A 278 -31.17 -23.25 -5.01
C ARG A 278 -31.81 -24.58 -5.35
N ALA A 279 -31.10 -25.46 -6.05
CA ALA A 279 -31.50 -26.83 -6.29
C ALA A 279 -31.34 -27.74 -5.05
N GLY A 280 -30.81 -27.20 -3.94
CA GLY A 280 -30.63 -27.92 -2.67
C GLY A 280 -29.29 -28.66 -2.55
N HIS A 281 -28.38 -28.49 -3.51
CA HIS A 281 -27.05 -29.11 -3.47
C HIS A 281 -26.11 -28.37 -2.51
N ASN A 282 -25.18 -29.12 -1.92
CA ASN A 282 -24.15 -28.55 -1.06
C ASN A 282 -22.95 -28.09 -1.88
N VAL A 283 -22.60 -26.81 -1.77
CA VAL A 283 -21.43 -26.25 -2.47
C VAL A 283 -20.35 -25.87 -1.47
N PHE A 284 -19.18 -26.51 -1.56
CA PHE A 284 -17.97 -26.12 -0.82
C PHE A 284 -16.97 -25.45 -1.76
N VAL A 285 -16.35 -24.35 -1.34
CA VAL A 285 -15.35 -23.64 -2.15
C VAL A 285 -13.99 -23.59 -1.43
N ASP A 286 -12.92 -23.55 -2.21
CA ASP A 286 -11.54 -23.33 -1.81
C ASP A 286 -10.84 -22.44 -2.85
N ILE A 287 -10.55 -21.20 -2.47
CA ILE A 287 -10.02 -20.14 -3.33
C ILE A 287 -8.61 -19.77 -2.87
N LYS A 288 -7.65 -19.89 -3.77
CA LYS A 288 -6.22 -19.62 -3.52
C LYS A 288 -5.70 -18.54 -4.48
N PRO A 289 -5.54 -17.28 -4.01
CA PRO A 289 -4.87 -16.24 -4.78
C PRO A 289 -3.34 -16.42 -4.82
N LEU A 290 -2.72 -16.09 -5.95
CA LEU A 290 -1.27 -16.05 -6.14
C LEU A 290 -0.81 -14.60 -6.35
N TYR A 291 0.34 -14.24 -5.74
CA TYR A 291 0.87 -12.88 -5.74
C TYR A 291 2.33 -12.85 -6.18
N HIS A 292 2.74 -11.76 -6.84
CA HIS A 292 4.15 -11.47 -7.06
C HIS A 292 4.74 -10.73 -5.85
N GLY A 293 5.75 -11.32 -5.23
CA GLY A 293 6.48 -10.71 -4.10
C GLY A 293 5.53 -10.16 -3.02
N ALA A 294 5.61 -8.85 -2.77
CA ALA A 294 4.81 -8.14 -1.78
C ALA A 294 3.52 -7.48 -2.32
N SER A 295 3.16 -7.72 -3.59
CA SER A 295 1.97 -7.14 -4.21
C SER A 295 0.71 -7.46 -3.40
N LYS A 296 -0.14 -6.46 -3.18
CA LYS A 296 -1.51 -6.65 -2.62
C LYS A 296 -2.55 -7.03 -3.68
N ARG A 297 -2.20 -6.95 -4.96
CA ARG A 297 -3.01 -7.45 -6.08
C ARG A 297 -2.56 -8.86 -6.46
N PRO A 298 -3.43 -9.89 -6.41
CA PRO A 298 -3.08 -11.20 -6.92
C PRO A 298 -2.99 -11.14 -8.44
N TYR A 299 -2.07 -11.90 -9.05
CA TYR A 299 -1.99 -12.03 -10.50
C TYR A 299 -2.83 -13.20 -11.02
N HIS A 300 -3.18 -14.15 -10.14
CA HIS A 300 -3.93 -15.35 -10.50
C HIS A 300 -4.78 -15.85 -9.32
N LEU A 301 -5.88 -16.56 -9.60
CA LEU A 301 -6.67 -17.29 -8.61
C LEU A 301 -6.90 -18.73 -9.07
N THR A 302 -6.59 -19.68 -8.20
CA THR A 302 -7.04 -21.06 -8.35
C THR A 302 -8.29 -21.26 -7.49
N VAL A 303 -9.40 -21.61 -8.11
CA VAL A 303 -10.69 -21.85 -7.45
C VAL A 303 -11.05 -23.32 -7.60
N THR A 304 -11.10 -24.04 -6.49
CA THR A 304 -11.65 -25.39 -6.43
C THR A 304 -13.00 -25.33 -5.75
N TRP A 305 -13.99 -26.05 -6.25
CA TRP A 305 -15.27 -26.21 -5.57
C TRP A 305 -15.79 -27.63 -5.69
N TYR A 306 -16.70 -27.98 -4.80
CA TYR A 306 -17.30 -29.30 -4.70
C TYR A 306 -18.81 -29.11 -4.65
N VAL A 307 -19.54 -29.79 -5.54
CA VAL A 307 -21.00 -29.89 -5.49
C VAL A 307 -21.34 -31.31 -5.08
N ASP A 308 -21.89 -31.49 -3.88
CA ASP A 308 -22.14 -32.81 -3.28
C ASP A 308 -20.92 -33.76 -3.38
N GLY A 309 -19.74 -33.21 -3.08
CA GLY A 309 -18.46 -33.94 -3.12
C GLY A 309 -17.82 -34.07 -4.51
N ARG A 310 -18.51 -33.70 -5.60
CA ARG A 310 -17.93 -33.72 -6.96
C ARG A 310 -17.05 -32.50 -7.19
N ARG A 311 -15.75 -32.74 -7.36
CA ARG A 311 -14.73 -31.69 -7.49
C ARG A 311 -14.73 -31.04 -8.87
N SER A 312 -14.63 -29.72 -8.88
CA SER A 312 -14.33 -28.89 -10.04
C SER A 312 -13.18 -27.92 -9.71
N ILE A 313 -12.38 -27.55 -10.70
CA ILE A 313 -11.28 -26.59 -10.55
C ILE A 313 -11.26 -25.63 -11.73
N LYS A 314 -10.99 -24.36 -11.46
CA LYS A 314 -10.79 -23.35 -12.48
C LYS A 314 -9.69 -22.38 -12.07
N GLU A 315 -8.86 -22.06 -13.05
CA GLU A 315 -7.76 -21.11 -12.94
C GLU A 315 -8.14 -19.81 -13.62
N PHE A 316 -7.87 -18.70 -12.95
CA PHE A 316 -8.25 -17.37 -13.41
C PHE A 316 -7.04 -16.44 -13.43
N PRO A 317 -6.48 -16.10 -14.61
CA PRO A 317 -5.55 -15.00 -14.71
C PRO A 317 -6.29 -13.69 -14.38
N ASN A 318 -5.77 -12.93 -13.42
CA ASN A 318 -6.38 -11.67 -12.99
C ASN A 318 -5.95 -10.54 -13.93
N GLU A 319 -6.30 -10.64 -15.21
CA GLU A 319 -5.88 -9.75 -16.30
C GLU A 319 -7.07 -9.30 -17.17
N ALA A 320 -6.91 -8.19 -17.90
CA ALA A 320 -7.97 -7.58 -18.72
C ALA A 320 -8.39 -8.46 -19.91
N LYS A 321 -7.47 -9.30 -20.39
CA LYS A 321 -7.68 -10.23 -21.49
C LYS A 321 -7.22 -11.59 -21.01
N GLY A 322 -7.96 -12.65 -21.34
CA GLY A 322 -7.40 -14.00 -21.27
C GLY A 322 -6.18 -14.02 -22.17
N ALA A 323 -4.99 -13.84 -21.60
CA ALA A 323 -3.76 -13.97 -22.33
C ALA A 323 -3.67 -15.44 -22.75
N LYS A 324 -3.99 -15.69 -24.02
CA LYS A 324 -3.60 -16.91 -24.71
C LYS A 324 -2.08 -17.01 -24.60
N ASN A 325 -1.60 -17.78 -23.62
CA ASN A 325 -0.32 -18.44 -23.67
C ASN A 325 -0.53 -19.95 -23.62
N GLY A 326 -1.41 -20.43 -24.51
CA GLY A 326 -1.19 -21.71 -25.15
C GLY A 326 -0.18 -21.47 -26.28
N LYS A 327 1.11 -21.55 -25.97
CA LYS A 327 2.12 -21.87 -26.98
C LYS A 327 2.63 -23.26 -26.65
N ARG A 328 2.12 -24.18 -27.49
CA ARG A 328 2.61 -25.52 -27.88
C ARG A 328 3.38 -26.31 -26.83
#